data_AF-A0A1G7ZR14-F1
#
_entry.id   AF-A0A1G7ZR14-F1
#
_cell.length_a   1.000
_cell.length_b   1.000
_cell.length_c   1.000
_cell.angle_alpha   90.00
_cell.angle_beta   90.00
_cell.angle_gamma   90.00
#
_symmetry.space_group_name_H-M   'P 1'
#
loop_
_entity.id
_entity.type
_entity.pdbx_description
1 polymer ?
#
loop_
_entity_poly.entity_id
_entity_poly.type
_entity_poly.pdbx_seq_one_letter_code
_entity_poly.pdbx_strand_id
1 'polypeptide(L)'
;MSELKQMQSGDEVFDIRGRAASYVALTLDGHVVQPIYTRGDEGDEYYGAPEVWREVFSTPPVEKLHGEIAAMQSRLATERASLDAVRKTRGDEDREYAARAAERKRFTQLQTLDDFIAGKITHFFVVEGYAERMSIQTFEQFMKPKDNDGFSYDRKMRLLSLFGGSNGDLAWYVDRYSDGSGGSSGRCFPAISYEDALAHAAQWINGRVAEIRKQEKKYQALDLANSAEKLGLAVPDDIAGWAKGFADERHQASLKEARKQFDAAKAKLQELEAS
;
A
#
# COMPACT_ATOMS: atom_id res chain seq x y z
N MET A 1 57.06 -9.39 37.32
CA MET A 1 58.39 -9.58 36.73
C MET A 1 58.77 -11.03 36.94
N SER A 2 58.35 -11.89 36.00
CA SER A 2 58.51 -13.34 36.11
C SER A 2 59.96 -13.71 35.83
N GLU A 3 60.50 -14.60 36.66
CA GLU A 3 61.89 -15.05 36.68
C GLU A 3 62.34 -15.50 35.29
N LEU A 4 63.24 -14.73 34.67
CA LEU A 4 63.95 -15.15 33.47
C LEU A 4 64.89 -16.29 33.87
N LYS A 5 64.39 -17.53 33.78
CA LYS A 5 65.21 -18.73 33.73
C LYS A 5 66.31 -18.46 32.70
N GLN A 6 67.58 -18.53 33.12
CA GLN A 6 68.71 -18.38 32.19
C GLN A 6 68.59 -19.47 31.14
N MET A 7 68.19 -19.10 29.93
CA MET A 7 68.05 -20.02 28.80
C MET A 7 69.45 -20.53 28.41
N GLN A 8 69.59 -21.84 28.36
CA GLN A 8 70.81 -22.52 27.99
C GLN A 8 70.74 -23.00 26.53
N SER A 9 71.91 -23.14 25.90
CA SER A 9 71.97 -23.71 24.55
C SER A 9 71.35 -25.11 24.56
N GLY A 10 70.41 -25.36 23.66
CA GLY A 10 69.60 -26.58 23.60
C GLY A 10 68.23 -26.49 24.28
N ASP A 11 67.93 -25.41 25.02
CA ASP A 11 66.59 -25.22 25.59
C ASP A 11 65.55 -24.98 24.48
N GLU A 12 64.38 -25.61 24.59
CA GLU A 12 63.25 -25.30 23.71
C GLU A 12 62.65 -23.95 24.09
N VAL A 13 62.55 -23.06 23.09
CA VAL A 13 62.01 -21.71 23.24
C VAL A 13 60.99 -21.42 22.15
N PHE A 14 60.09 -20.49 22.45
CA PHE A 14 58.99 -20.13 21.56
C PHE A 14 59.06 -18.66 21.16
N ASP A 15 58.74 -18.33 19.91
CA ASP A 15 58.51 -16.93 19.53
C ASP A 15 57.13 -16.44 20.00
N ILE A 16 56.85 -15.15 19.79
CA ILE A 16 55.54 -14.52 20.04
C ILE A 16 54.37 -15.21 19.30
N ARG A 17 54.64 -16.03 18.28
CA ARG A 17 53.65 -16.77 17.49
C ARG A 17 53.53 -18.24 17.91
N GLY A 18 54.31 -18.68 18.90
CA GLY A 18 54.32 -20.07 19.37
C GLY A 18 55.12 -21.03 18.50
N ARG A 19 55.97 -20.53 17.58
CA ARG A 19 56.91 -21.39 16.82
C ARG A 19 57.99 -21.88 17.78
N ALA A 20 58.19 -23.19 17.84
CA ALA A 20 59.24 -23.82 18.62
C ALA A 20 60.61 -23.65 17.94
N ALA A 21 61.65 -23.47 18.74
CA ALA A 21 63.02 -23.46 18.29
C ALA A 21 63.96 -23.95 19.40
N SER A 22 65.09 -24.54 19.03
CA SER A 22 66.18 -24.81 19.95
C SER A 22 67.00 -23.53 20.16
N TYR A 23 67.18 -23.11 21.41
CA TYR A 23 67.98 -21.95 21.75
C TYR A 23 69.46 -22.20 21.46
N VAL A 24 70.13 -21.25 20.81
CA VAL A 24 71.57 -21.38 20.47
C VAL A 24 72.39 -20.43 21.32
N ALA A 25 72.12 -19.12 21.24
CA ALA A 25 72.91 -18.10 21.93
C ALA A 25 72.19 -16.74 22.04
N LEU A 26 72.66 -15.88 22.95
CA LEU A 26 72.29 -14.46 22.98
C LEU A 26 73.30 -13.64 22.18
N THR A 27 72.83 -12.71 21.36
CA THR A 27 73.63 -11.75 20.61
C THR A 27 73.20 -10.32 20.91
N LEU A 28 73.94 -9.33 20.40
CA LEU A 28 73.60 -7.91 20.55
C LEU A 28 72.24 -7.54 19.92
N ASP A 29 71.84 -8.27 18.87
CA ASP A 29 70.63 -7.97 18.09
C ASP A 29 69.43 -8.87 18.45
N GLY A 30 69.60 -9.80 19.40
CA GLY A 30 68.54 -10.71 19.86
C GLY A 30 69.03 -12.12 20.19
N HIS A 31 68.10 -13.07 20.21
CA HIS A 31 68.32 -14.47 20.51
C HIS A 31 68.51 -15.27 19.22
N VAL A 32 69.65 -15.95 19.09
CA VAL A 32 69.88 -16.91 18.01
C VAL A 32 69.20 -18.21 18.39
N VAL A 33 68.32 -18.67 17.52
CA VAL A 33 67.56 -19.89 17.70
C VAL A 33 67.58 -20.73 16.43
N GLN A 34 67.34 -22.02 16.56
CA GLN A 34 67.20 -22.94 15.44
C GLN A 34 65.74 -23.41 15.36
N PRO A 35 64.93 -22.91 14.41
CA PRO A 35 63.52 -23.27 14.31
C PRO A 35 63.31 -24.77 14.19
N ILE A 36 62.33 -25.31 14.90
CA ILE A 36 61.91 -26.70 14.80
C ILE A 36 60.66 -26.73 13.93
N TYR A 37 60.68 -27.54 12.88
CA TYR A 37 59.54 -27.75 12.00
C TYR A 37 59.10 -29.21 12.08
N THR A 38 57.80 -29.44 12.10
CA THR A 38 57.21 -30.79 12.06
C THR A 38 56.65 -31.03 10.66
N ARG A 39 57.01 -32.15 10.01
CA ARG A 39 56.50 -32.49 8.68
C ARG A 39 55.48 -33.62 8.75
N GLY A 40 54.23 -33.33 8.38
CA GLY A 40 53.18 -34.34 8.19
C GLY A 40 52.59 -34.89 9.49
N ASP A 41 51.64 -35.83 9.35
CA ASP A 41 50.90 -36.43 10.47
C ASP A 41 51.75 -37.40 11.32
N GLU A 42 52.95 -37.75 10.86
CA GLU A 42 53.85 -38.73 11.51
C GLU A 42 54.83 -38.12 12.53
N GLY A 43 54.90 -36.79 12.65
CA GLY A 43 55.56 -36.12 13.79
C GLY A 43 57.09 -36.01 13.74
N ASP A 44 57.72 -36.27 12.59
CA ASP A 44 59.18 -36.09 12.46
C ASP A 44 59.58 -34.61 12.52
N GLU A 45 60.40 -34.28 13.52
CA GLU A 45 60.96 -32.94 13.73
C GLU A 45 62.25 -32.76 12.93
N TYR A 46 62.36 -31.61 12.25
CA TYR A 46 63.60 -31.20 11.60
C TYR A 46 63.98 -29.77 11.96
N TYR A 47 65.27 -29.54 12.08
CA TYR A 47 65.83 -28.24 12.45
C TYR A 47 66.08 -27.38 11.21
N GLY A 48 65.55 -26.17 11.22
CA GLY A 48 65.77 -25.13 10.23
C GLY A 48 67.17 -24.53 10.26
N ALA A 49 67.40 -23.58 9.36
CA ALA A 49 68.56 -22.70 9.44
C ALA A 49 68.45 -21.78 10.67
N PRO A 50 69.56 -21.46 11.36
CA PRO A 50 69.53 -20.54 12.50
C PRO A 50 68.96 -19.17 12.12
N GLU A 51 68.05 -18.66 12.97
CA GLU A 51 67.40 -17.36 12.84
C GLU A 51 67.67 -16.50 14.09
N VAL A 52 67.54 -15.18 13.97
CA VAL A 52 67.61 -14.25 15.11
C VAL A 52 66.21 -13.78 15.46
N TRP A 53 65.75 -14.09 16.68
CA TRP A 53 64.47 -13.67 17.22
C TRP A 53 64.68 -12.59 18.29
N ARG A 54 63.85 -11.54 18.25
CA ARG A 54 63.96 -10.42 19.20
C ARG A 54 63.48 -10.79 20.61
N GLU A 55 62.46 -11.64 20.71
CA GLU A 55 61.86 -12.08 21.97
C GLU A 55 61.64 -13.59 21.91
N VAL A 56 61.93 -14.28 23.01
CA VAL A 56 61.78 -15.73 23.19
C VAL A 56 61.12 -16.01 24.52
N PHE A 57 60.24 -17.01 24.56
CA PHE A 57 59.50 -17.42 25.76
C PHE A 57 59.84 -18.87 26.10
N SER A 58 59.95 -19.18 27.40
CA SER A 58 60.19 -20.55 27.89
C SER A 58 58.96 -21.44 27.87
N THR A 59 57.77 -20.85 27.70
CA THR A 59 56.52 -21.56 27.45
C THR A 59 55.85 -20.95 26.21
N PRO A 60 55.15 -21.75 25.40
CA PRO A 60 54.48 -21.24 24.22
C PRO A 60 53.46 -20.17 24.63
N PRO A 61 53.47 -18.94 24.06
CA PRO A 61 52.42 -17.93 24.32
C PRO A 61 51.05 -18.30 23.69
N VAL A 62 50.86 -19.58 23.38
CA VAL A 62 49.83 -20.20 22.55
C VAL A 62 48.49 -20.31 23.27
N GLU A 63 48.47 -20.40 24.60
CA GLU A 63 47.22 -20.41 25.38
C GLU A 63 46.43 -19.11 25.23
N LYS A 64 47.12 -17.97 25.17
CA LYS A 64 46.48 -16.66 25.01
C LYS A 64 45.84 -16.51 23.63
N LEU A 65 46.54 -16.97 22.58
CA LEU A 65 46.02 -16.95 21.21
C LEU A 65 44.86 -17.94 21.00
N HIS A 66 44.91 -19.13 21.60
CA HIS A 66 43.78 -20.08 21.55
C HIS A 66 42.54 -19.54 22.28
N GLY A 67 42.73 -18.90 23.45
CA GLY A 67 41.64 -18.24 24.16
C GLY A 67 41.00 -17.10 23.35
N GLU A 68 41.82 -16.29 22.69
CA GLU A 68 41.34 -15.21 21.81
C GLU A 68 40.62 -15.76 20.57
N ILE A 69 41.15 -16.81 19.92
CA ILE A 69 40.49 -17.46 18.78
C ILE A 69 39.15 -18.07 19.21
N ALA A 70 39.09 -18.78 20.34
CA ALA A 70 37.84 -19.35 20.87
C ALA A 70 36.82 -18.27 21.20
N ALA A 71 37.26 -17.16 21.81
CA ALA A 71 36.40 -16.01 22.10
C ALA A 71 35.87 -15.34 20.82
N MET A 72 36.73 -15.16 19.80
CA MET A 72 36.32 -14.63 18.50
C MET A 72 35.35 -15.58 17.79
N GLN A 73 35.59 -16.89 17.78
CA GLN A 73 34.68 -17.88 17.20
C GLN A 73 33.32 -17.88 17.89
N SER A 74 33.28 -17.78 19.22
CA SER A 74 32.05 -17.67 20.01
C SER A 74 31.26 -16.40 19.68
N ARG A 75 31.96 -15.24 19.59
CA ARG A 75 31.36 -14.00 19.10
C ARG A 75 30.81 -14.14 17.69
N LEU A 76 31.58 -14.74 16.79
CA LEU A 76 31.19 -14.90 15.39
C LEU A 76 29.97 -15.83 15.24
N ALA A 77 29.88 -16.89 16.05
CA ALA A 77 28.69 -17.74 16.14
C ALA A 77 27.47 -16.97 16.67
N THR A 78 27.67 -16.13 17.69
CA THR A 78 26.61 -15.29 18.27
C THR A 78 26.08 -14.27 17.27
N GLU A 79 26.98 -13.57 16.57
CA GLU A 79 26.62 -12.60 15.53
C GLU A 79 25.94 -13.27 14.33
N ARG A 80 26.39 -14.47 13.93
CA ARG A 80 25.70 -15.25 12.89
C ARG A 80 24.28 -15.62 13.31
N ALA A 81 24.09 -16.11 14.54
CA ALA A 81 22.77 -16.43 15.06
C ALA A 81 21.86 -15.19 15.14
N SER A 82 22.41 -14.04 15.54
CA SER A 82 21.71 -12.75 15.55
C SER A 82 21.30 -12.32 14.13
N LEU A 83 22.21 -12.41 13.16
CA LEU A 83 21.94 -12.07 11.77
C LEU A 83 20.87 -12.97 11.15
N ASP A 84 20.93 -14.27 11.42
CA ASP A 84 19.94 -15.23 10.94
C ASP A 84 18.56 -14.99 11.56
N ALA A 85 18.51 -14.61 12.85
CA ALA A 85 17.26 -14.20 13.50
C ALA A 85 16.67 -12.94 12.85
N VAL A 86 17.48 -11.90 12.62
CA VAL A 86 17.04 -10.67 11.95
C VAL A 86 16.56 -10.95 10.53
N ARG A 87 17.28 -11.78 9.77
CA ARG A 87 16.88 -12.18 8.40
C ARG A 87 15.56 -12.94 8.41
N LYS A 88 15.35 -13.82 9.38
CA LYS A 88 14.09 -14.54 9.55
C LYS A 88 12.93 -13.57 9.84
N THR A 89 13.09 -12.67 10.81
CA THR A 89 12.09 -11.65 11.13
C THR A 89 11.73 -10.81 9.92
N ARG A 90 12.74 -10.30 9.19
CA ARG A 90 12.51 -9.54 7.96
C ARG A 90 11.76 -10.36 6.90
N GLY A 91 12.12 -11.63 6.74
CA GLY A 91 11.42 -12.52 5.80
C GLY A 91 9.99 -12.86 6.21
N ASP A 92 9.67 -12.86 7.51
CA ASP A 92 8.30 -12.97 8.03
C ASP A 92 7.51 -11.66 7.76
N GLU A 93 8.10 -10.50 8.05
CA GLU A 93 7.52 -9.17 7.79
C GLU A 93 7.23 -8.92 6.31
N ASP A 94 8.19 -9.25 5.43
CA ASP A 94 8.04 -9.11 3.97
C ASP A 94 6.88 -9.98 3.45
N ARG A 95 6.71 -11.18 3.99
CA ARG A 95 5.58 -12.07 3.67
C ARG A 95 4.25 -11.50 4.15
N GLU A 96 4.22 -10.98 5.37
CA GLU A 96 3.01 -10.37 5.93
C GLU A 96 2.61 -9.10 5.15
N TYR A 97 3.60 -8.28 4.77
CA TYR A 97 3.40 -7.11 3.94
C TYR A 97 2.85 -7.50 2.56
N ALA A 98 3.44 -8.50 1.91
CA ALA A 98 2.97 -9.01 0.63
C ALA A 98 1.54 -9.55 0.72
N ALA A 99 1.19 -10.27 1.80
CA ALA A 99 -0.15 -10.76 2.05
C ALA A 99 -1.16 -9.60 2.21
N ARG A 100 -0.83 -8.60 3.04
CA ARG A 100 -1.67 -7.39 3.21
C ARG A 100 -1.81 -6.58 1.91
N ALA A 101 -0.75 -6.48 1.13
CA ALA A 101 -0.79 -5.82 -0.18
C ALA A 101 -1.69 -6.57 -1.18
N ALA A 102 -1.65 -7.91 -1.19
CA ALA A 102 -2.54 -8.73 -2.01
C ALA A 102 -4.01 -8.60 -1.58
N GLU A 103 -4.27 -8.50 -0.27
CA GLU A 103 -5.62 -8.26 0.25
C GLU A 103 -6.14 -6.87 -0.14
N ARG A 104 -5.30 -5.82 -0.02
CA ARG A 104 -5.66 -4.45 -0.44
C ARG A 104 -6.06 -4.36 -1.91
N LYS A 105 -5.42 -5.14 -2.79
CA LYS A 105 -5.78 -5.20 -4.22
C LYS A 105 -7.22 -5.66 -4.48
N ARG A 106 -7.87 -6.32 -3.52
CA ARG A 106 -9.29 -6.69 -3.63
C ARG A 106 -10.22 -5.48 -3.54
N PHE A 107 -9.75 -4.39 -2.94
CA PHE A 107 -10.53 -3.16 -2.75
C PHE A 107 -10.10 -2.11 -3.77
N THR A 108 -10.82 -2.03 -4.89
CA THR A 108 -10.58 -1.03 -5.94
C THR A 108 -10.58 0.40 -5.40
N GLN A 109 -11.35 0.67 -4.34
CA GLN A 109 -11.45 1.97 -3.68
C GLN A 109 -10.14 2.40 -3.01
N LEU A 110 -9.30 1.44 -2.58
CA LEU A 110 -7.98 1.76 -2.02
C LEU A 110 -6.99 2.12 -3.12
N GLN A 111 -7.08 1.48 -4.29
CA GLN A 111 -6.32 1.92 -5.47
C GLN A 111 -6.71 3.36 -5.86
N THR A 112 -8.01 3.68 -5.80
CA THR A 112 -8.49 5.05 -6.02
C THR A 112 -7.92 6.05 -5.01
N LEU A 113 -7.70 5.65 -3.74
CA LEU A 113 -7.05 6.50 -2.73
C LEU A 113 -5.61 6.82 -3.15
N ASP A 114 -4.86 5.81 -3.60
CA ASP A 114 -3.49 6.00 -4.09
C ASP A 114 -3.46 6.92 -5.33
N ASP A 115 -4.40 6.74 -6.26
CA ASP A 115 -4.50 7.58 -7.46
C ASP A 115 -4.96 9.01 -7.14
N PHE A 116 -5.77 9.21 -6.09
CA PHE A 116 -6.11 10.53 -5.57
C PHE A 116 -4.91 11.23 -4.94
N ILE A 117 -4.14 10.54 -4.07
CA ILE A 117 -2.91 11.08 -3.47
C ILE A 117 -1.89 11.43 -4.55
N ALA A 118 -1.81 10.64 -5.61
CA ALA A 118 -0.95 10.89 -6.76
C ALA A 118 -1.46 11.98 -7.71
N GLY A 119 -2.65 12.56 -7.47
CA GLY A 119 -3.22 13.63 -8.30
C GLY A 119 -3.64 13.19 -9.71
N LYS A 120 -3.96 11.90 -9.90
CA LYS A 120 -4.33 11.34 -11.21
C LYS A 120 -5.82 11.41 -11.51
N ILE A 121 -6.65 11.66 -10.50
CA ILE A 121 -8.11 11.72 -10.67
C ILE A 121 -8.48 12.97 -11.46
N THR A 122 -9.12 12.78 -12.61
CA THR A 122 -9.52 13.87 -13.52
C THR A 122 -11.03 13.98 -13.67
N HIS A 123 -11.77 12.89 -13.44
CA HIS A 123 -13.20 12.80 -13.63
C HIS A 123 -13.87 12.10 -12.46
N PHE A 124 -15.18 12.32 -12.34
CA PHE A 124 -16.05 11.63 -11.40
C PHE A 124 -17.30 11.15 -12.14
N PHE A 125 -17.65 9.88 -11.97
CA PHE A 125 -19.02 9.44 -12.16
C PHE A 125 -19.79 9.65 -10.85
N VAL A 126 -20.93 10.34 -10.92
CA VAL A 126 -21.67 10.81 -9.74
C VAL A 126 -23.11 10.33 -9.82
N VAL A 127 -23.61 9.82 -8.69
CA VAL A 127 -25.00 9.39 -8.49
C VAL A 127 -25.62 10.21 -7.37
N GLU A 128 -26.50 11.15 -7.72
CA GLU A 128 -27.08 12.13 -6.80
C GLU A 128 -28.52 11.80 -6.40
N GLY A 129 -28.78 11.86 -5.08
CA GLY A 129 -30.12 11.87 -4.48
C GLY A 129 -30.93 10.57 -4.64
N TYR A 130 -32.18 10.63 -4.17
CA TYR A 130 -33.11 9.49 -4.20
C TYR A 130 -33.54 9.06 -5.61
N ALA A 131 -33.46 9.97 -6.58
CA ALA A 131 -33.74 9.69 -7.98
C ALA A 131 -32.52 9.13 -8.73
N GLU A 132 -31.40 8.88 -8.03
CA GLU A 132 -30.17 8.29 -8.57
C GLU A 132 -29.73 8.97 -9.88
N ARG A 133 -29.76 10.31 -9.91
CA ARG A 133 -29.40 11.06 -11.11
C ARG A 133 -27.92 10.88 -11.39
N MET A 134 -27.61 10.40 -12.58
CA MET A 134 -26.25 10.10 -13.00
C MET A 134 -25.66 11.24 -13.82
N SER A 135 -24.39 11.55 -13.57
CA SER A 135 -23.61 12.49 -14.38
C SER A 135 -22.13 12.13 -14.36
N ILE A 136 -21.40 12.56 -15.39
CA ILE A 136 -19.92 12.58 -15.38
C ILE A 136 -19.49 14.04 -15.34
N GLN A 137 -18.61 14.37 -14.41
CA GLN A 137 -18.11 15.74 -14.18
C GLN A 137 -16.58 15.71 -14.09
N THR A 138 -15.91 16.77 -14.53
CA THR A 138 -14.46 16.90 -14.31
C THR A 138 -14.17 17.17 -12.83
N PHE A 139 -12.92 16.97 -12.42
CA PHE A 139 -12.48 17.24 -11.06
C PHE A 139 -12.78 18.68 -10.63
N GLU A 140 -12.46 19.65 -11.48
CA GLU A 140 -12.66 21.08 -11.21
C GLU A 140 -14.14 21.43 -11.09
N GLN A 141 -15.00 20.79 -11.89
CA GLN A 141 -16.44 21.01 -11.85
C GLN A 141 -17.05 20.42 -10.58
N PHE A 142 -16.70 19.17 -10.25
CA PHE A 142 -17.35 18.44 -9.17
C PHE A 142 -16.86 18.88 -7.79
N MET A 143 -15.56 19.19 -7.65
CA MET A 143 -14.96 19.58 -6.38
C MET A 143 -15.13 21.06 -6.05
N LYS A 144 -15.73 21.86 -6.94
CA LYS A 144 -16.03 23.27 -6.70
C LYS A 144 -17.15 23.40 -5.66
N PRO A 145 -16.93 24.14 -4.55
CA PRO A 145 -17.95 24.33 -3.52
C PRO A 145 -19.16 25.10 -4.06
N LYS A 146 -20.35 24.76 -3.57
CA LYS A 146 -21.59 25.50 -3.87
C LYS A 146 -21.74 26.79 -3.06
N ASP A 147 -20.83 27.07 -2.13
CA ASP A 147 -20.88 28.16 -1.15
C ASP A 147 -20.76 29.59 -1.75
N ASN A 148 -20.74 29.74 -3.07
CA ASN A 148 -20.44 31.01 -3.73
C ASN A 148 -21.67 31.80 -4.15
N ASP A 149 -22.50 32.15 -3.16
CA ASP A 149 -23.44 33.28 -3.21
C ASP A 149 -22.77 34.61 -2.76
N GLY A 150 -21.46 34.76 -3.02
CA GLY A 150 -20.78 36.07 -2.98
C GLY A 150 -19.82 36.35 -1.81
N PHE A 151 -19.57 35.42 -0.88
CA PHE A 151 -18.65 35.69 0.24
C PHE A 151 -17.84 34.45 0.66
N SER A 152 -16.65 34.24 0.08
CA SER A 152 -15.50 33.65 0.79
C SER A 152 -14.27 33.53 -0.12
N TYR A 153 -13.18 34.16 0.30
CA TYR A 153 -11.83 34.08 -0.28
C TYR A 153 -11.08 32.84 0.21
N ASP A 154 -11.68 31.65 0.14
CA ASP A 154 -10.96 30.43 0.52
C ASP A 154 -11.13 29.35 -0.54
N ARG A 155 -10.01 28.88 -1.08
CA ARG A 155 -9.91 27.91 -2.19
C ARG A 155 -10.29 26.49 -1.76
N LYS A 156 -11.30 26.35 -0.90
CA LYS A 156 -11.64 25.09 -0.26
C LYS A 156 -12.44 24.23 -1.21
N MET A 157 -11.81 23.17 -1.72
CA MET A 157 -12.50 22.11 -2.44
C MET A 157 -13.53 21.45 -1.53
N ARG A 158 -14.54 20.83 -2.13
CA ARG A 158 -15.48 19.96 -1.41
C ARG A 158 -14.73 18.80 -0.77
N LEU A 159 -15.26 18.27 0.34
CA LEU A 159 -14.65 17.13 1.02
C LEU A 159 -14.98 15.83 0.27
N LEU A 160 -13.95 15.07 -0.14
CA LEU A 160 -14.07 13.71 -0.67
C LEU A 160 -13.78 12.72 0.45
N SER A 161 -14.73 11.85 0.74
CA SER A 161 -14.75 10.96 1.89
C SER A 161 -14.91 9.50 1.46
N LEU A 162 -14.10 8.61 2.05
CA LEU A 162 -14.22 7.16 1.88
C LEU A 162 -15.00 6.58 3.05
N PHE A 163 -16.17 6.02 2.77
CA PHE A 163 -17.06 5.41 3.75
C PHE A 163 -16.87 3.89 3.76
N GLY A 164 -16.96 3.30 4.95
CA GLY A 164 -16.98 1.86 5.17
C GLY A 164 -18.33 1.38 5.70
N GLY A 165 -18.89 0.35 5.05
CA GLY A 165 -20.03 -0.40 5.55
C GLY A 165 -19.61 -1.43 6.60
N SER A 166 -20.53 -1.80 7.50
CA SER A 166 -20.29 -2.84 8.52
C SER A 166 -20.01 -4.23 7.95
N ASN A 167 -20.36 -4.45 6.68
CA ASN A 167 -20.08 -5.65 5.91
C ASN A 167 -18.71 -5.63 5.21
N GLY A 168 -17.91 -4.57 5.38
CA GLY A 168 -16.60 -4.42 4.76
C GLY A 168 -16.60 -3.73 3.38
N ASP A 169 -17.76 -3.24 2.92
CA ASP A 169 -17.86 -2.52 1.64
C ASP A 169 -17.31 -1.09 1.76
N LEU A 170 -16.63 -0.64 0.71
CA LEU A 170 -16.10 0.73 0.62
C LEU A 170 -16.81 1.54 -0.46
N ALA A 171 -17.11 2.81 -0.18
CA ALA A 171 -17.73 3.70 -1.15
C ALA A 171 -17.27 5.16 -0.97
N TRP A 172 -17.08 5.85 -2.09
CA TRP A 172 -16.68 7.26 -2.11
C TRP A 172 -17.89 8.19 -2.17
N TYR A 173 -17.82 9.27 -1.43
CA TYR A 173 -18.84 10.31 -1.37
C TYR A 173 -18.19 11.69 -1.36
N VAL A 174 -18.85 12.68 -1.96
CA VAL A 174 -18.43 14.08 -1.83
C VAL A 174 -19.49 14.86 -1.07
N ASP A 175 -19.07 15.59 -0.05
CA ASP A 175 -19.95 16.43 0.76
C ASP A 175 -20.44 17.65 0.01
N ARG A 176 -21.64 18.12 0.33
CA ARG A 176 -22.24 19.28 -0.36
C ARG A 176 -21.41 20.55 -0.15
N TYR A 177 -20.88 20.71 1.04
CA TYR A 177 -20.12 21.88 1.47
C TYR A 177 -18.66 21.54 1.74
N SER A 178 -17.81 22.57 1.74
CA SER A 178 -16.36 22.43 1.92
C SER A 178 -15.95 22.04 3.35
N ASP A 179 -16.79 22.35 4.33
CA ASP A 179 -16.58 22.05 5.76
C ASP A 179 -17.12 20.67 6.18
N GLY A 180 -17.65 19.88 5.22
CA GLY A 180 -18.27 18.58 5.47
C GLY A 180 -19.69 18.66 6.05
N SER A 181 -20.27 19.86 6.18
CA SER A 181 -21.66 20.03 6.61
C SER A 181 -22.66 19.72 5.48
N GLY A 182 -23.95 19.62 5.81
CA GLY A 182 -25.03 19.49 4.80
C GLY A 182 -25.25 18.09 4.22
N GLY A 183 -24.53 17.08 4.72
CA GLY A 183 -24.62 15.69 4.28
C GLY A 183 -24.00 15.44 2.90
N SER A 184 -23.70 14.18 2.61
CA SER A 184 -23.12 13.80 1.32
C SER A 184 -24.07 14.17 0.17
N SER A 185 -23.51 14.75 -0.91
CA SER A 185 -24.27 15.14 -2.09
C SER A 185 -24.72 13.97 -2.97
N GLY A 186 -24.09 12.81 -2.78
CA GLY A 186 -24.28 11.64 -3.62
C GLY A 186 -23.06 10.72 -3.54
N ARG A 187 -23.27 9.47 -3.96
CA ARG A 187 -22.19 8.52 -4.16
C ARG A 187 -21.40 8.93 -5.40
N CYS A 188 -20.08 8.81 -5.35
CA CYS A 188 -19.23 9.12 -6.48
C CYS A 188 -18.21 8.00 -6.74
N PHE A 189 -17.64 8.02 -7.93
CA PHE A 189 -16.67 7.07 -8.44
C PHE A 189 -15.56 7.89 -9.10
N PRO A 190 -14.47 8.18 -8.36
CA PRO A 190 -13.33 8.91 -8.91
C PRO A 190 -12.65 8.10 -10.01
N ALA A 191 -12.28 8.76 -11.11
CA ALA A 191 -11.74 8.14 -12.30
C ALA A 191 -10.54 8.92 -12.84
N ILE A 192 -9.60 8.21 -13.47
CA ILE A 192 -8.38 8.83 -14.03
C ILE A 192 -8.60 9.42 -15.44
N SER A 193 -9.69 9.06 -16.09
CA SER A 193 -10.11 9.62 -17.39
C SER A 193 -11.63 9.62 -17.55
N TYR A 194 -12.11 10.23 -18.64
CA TYR A 194 -13.53 10.22 -18.98
C TYR A 194 -14.03 8.82 -19.33
N GLU A 195 -13.23 8.04 -20.06
CA GLU A 195 -13.52 6.66 -20.46
C GLU A 195 -13.62 5.74 -19.23
N ASP A 196 -12.75 5.96 -18.24
CA ASP A 196 -12.78 5.24 -16.97
C ASP A 196 -14.05 5.59 -16.16
N ALA A 197 -14.45 6.87 -16.15
CA ALA A 197 -15.73 7.29 -15.56
C ALA A 197 -16.95 6.67 -16.29
N LEU A 198 -16.89 6.56 -17.62
CA LEU A 198 -17.91 5.86 -18.41
C LEU A 198 -17.97 4.37 -18.08
N ALA A 199 -16.84 3.71 -17.85
CA ALA A 199 -16.80 2.31 -17.44
C ALA A 199 -17.49 2.11 -16.08
N HIS A 200 -17.25 3.01 -15.12
CA HIS A 200 -17.99 3.01 -13.85
C HIS A 200 -19.50 3.20 -14.04
N ALA A 201 -19.90 4.14 -14.90
CA ALA A 201 -21.31 4.37 -15.21
C ALA A 201 -21.97 3.14 -15.83
N ALA A 202 -21.31 2.48 -16.79
CA ALA A 202 -21.81 1.25 -17.40
C ALA A 202 -21.94 0.11 -16.39
N GLN A 203 -20.96 -0.07 -15.51
CA GLN A 203 -21.02 -1.06 -14.44
C GLN A 203 -22.18 -0.78 -13.47
N TRP A 204 -22.37 0.48 -13.08
CA TRP A 204 -23.48 0.91 -12.22
C TRP A 204 -24.84 0.62 -12.87
N ILE A 205 -25.01 1.00 -14.13
CA ILE A 205 -26.25 0.74 -14.89
C ILE A 205 -26.53 -0.77 -14.95
N ASN A 206 -25.53 -1.59 -15.26
CA ASN A 206 -25.69 -3.05 -15.32
C ASN A 206 -26.15 -3.64 -13.97
N GLY A 207 -25.54 -3.19 -12.86
CA GLY A 207 -25.99 -3.57 -11.52
C GLY A 207 -27.44 -3.16 -11.27
N ARG A 208 -27.80 -1.94 -11.65
CA ARG A 208 -29.14 -1.42 -11.44
C ARG A 208 -30.20 -2.10 -12.30
N VAL A 209 -29.87 -2.47 -13.54
CA VAL A 209 -30.73 -3.30 -14.40
C VAL A 209 -31.03 -4.64 -13.72
N ALA A 210 -30.02 -5.30 -13.17
CA ALA A 210 -30.21 -6.58 -12.48
C ALA A 210 -31.13 -6.43 -11.25
N GLU A 211 -30.98 -5.35 -10.48
CA GLU A 211 -31.85 -5.06 -9.34
C GLU A 211 -33.29 -4.74 -9.74
N ILE A 212 -33.48 -3.91 -10.76
CA ILE A 212 -34.79 -3.53 -11.29
C ILE A 212 -35.54 -4.78 -11.78
N ARG A 213 -34.86 -5.68 -12.49
CA ARG A 213 -35.42 -6.97 -12.92
C ARG A 213 -35.82 -7.82 -11.73
N LYS A 214 -34.94 -7.96 -10.73
CA LYS A 214 -35.19 -8.77 -9.53
C LYS A 214 -36.36 -8.27 -8.69
N GLN A 215 -36.53 -6.95 -8.61
CA GLN A 215 -37.54 -6.31 -7.76
C GLN A 215 -38.79 -5.88 -8.53
N GLU A 216 -38.82 -6.10 -9.84
CA GLU A 216 -39.88 -5.65 -10.78
C GLU A 216 -40.23 -4.16 -10.64
N LYS A 217 -39.24 -3.31 -10.31
CA LYS A 217 -39.43 -1.87 -10.07
C LYS A 217 -39.47 -1.08 -11.38
N LYS A 218 -40.54 -1.28 -12.17
CA LYS A 218 -40.70 -0.69 -13.51
C LYS A 218 -40.61 0.84 -13.53
N TYR A 219 -41.07 1.52 -12.47
CA TYR A 219 -40.99 2.98 -12.38
C TYR A 219 -39.55 3.52 -12.37
N GLN A 220 -38.58 2.74 -11.87
CA GLN A 220 -37.16 3.12 -11.85
C GLN A 220 -36.49 2.95 -13.22
N ALA A 221 -37.08 2.17 -14.13
CA ALA A 221 -36.55 1.96 -15.47
C ALA A 221 -36.50 3.26 -16.28
N LEU A 222 -37.47 4.16 -16.09
CA LEU A 222 -37.53 5.44 -16.78
C LEU A 222 -36.34 6.35 -16.40
N ASP A 223 -36.10 6.53 -15.10
CA ASP A 223 -35.00 7.40 -14.63
C ASP A 223 -33.63 6.81 -15.01
N LEU A 224 -33.48 5.48 -14.96
CA LEU A 224 -32.27 4.78 -15.40
C LEU A 224 -32.04 4.96 -16.91
N ALA A 225 -33.07 4.74 -17.75
CA ALA A 225 -32.97 4.86 -19.19
C ALA A 225 -32.62 6.29 -19.62
N ASN A 226 -33.31 7.29 -19.07
CA ASN A 226 -33.04 8.70 -19.34
C ASN A 226 -31.61 9.11 -18.94
N SER A 227 -31.12 8.56 -17.83
CA SER A 227 -29.77 8.83 -17.34
C SER A 227 -28.70 8.15 -18.20
N ALA A 228 -28.94 6.90 -18.61
CA ALA A 228 -28.05 6.17 -19.51
C ALA A 228 -27.96 6.84 -20.88
N GLU A 229 -29.09 7.28 -21.44
CA GLU A 229 -29.14 8.02 -22.71
C GLU A 229 -28.31 9.30 -22.67
N LYS A 230 -28.40 10.09 -21.58
CA LYS A 230 -27.58 11.30 -21.39
C LYS A 230 -26.09 11.02 -21.34
N LEU A 231 -25.70 9.82 -20.92
CA LEU A 231 -24.31 9.37 -20.89
C LEU A 231 -23.89 8.65 -22.18
N GLY A 232 -24.78 8.52 -23.17
CA GLY A 232 -24.54 7.77 -24.40
C GLY A 232 -24.42 6.25 -24.18
N LEU A 233 -24.98 5.72 -23.09
CA LEU A 233 -24.94 4.31 -22.74
C LEU A 233 -26.26 3.62 -23.10
N ALA A 234 -26.16 2.47 -23.75
CA ALA A 234 -27.33 1.67 -24.08
C ALA A 234 -27.86 0.94 -22.83
N VAL A 235 -29.18 0.82 -22.73
CA VAL A 235 -29.86 -0.07 -21.79
C VAL A 235 -30.48 -1.24 -22.54
N PRO A 236 -30.65 -2.41 -21.89
CA PRO A 236 -31.33 -3.55 -22.52
C PRO A 236 -32.77 -3.24 -22.97
N ASP A 237 -33.23 -3.90 -24.04
CA ASP A 237 -34.52 -3.63 -24.70
C ASP A 237 -35.73 -3.78 -23.77
N ASP A 238 -35.69 -4.71 -22.82
CA ASP A 238 -36.75 -4.90 -21.82
C ASP A 238 -36.86 -3.68 -20.89
N ILE A 239 -35.73 -3.13 -20.45
CA ILE A 239 -35.69 -1.92 -19.62
C ILE A 239 -36.14 -0.70 -20.43
N ALA A 240 -35.71 -0.57 -21.68
CA ALA A 240 -36.18 0.47 -22.59
C ALA A 240 -37.71 0.38 -22.81
N GLY A 241 -38.22 -0.84 -22.97
CA GLY A 241 -39.65 -1.11 -23.09
C GLY A 241 -40.44 -0.70 -21.84
N TRP A 242 -39.94 -1.02 -20.65
CA TRP A 242 -40.56 -0.59 -19.38
C TRP A 242 -40.52 0.92 -19.20
N ALA A 243 -39.40 1.56 -19.51
CA ALA A 243 -39.25 3.00 -19.47
C ALA A 243 -40.29 3.69 -20.37
N LYS A 244 -40.43 3.23 -21.61
CA LYS A 244 -41.42 3.75 -22.57
C LYS A 244 -42.85 3.58 -22.06
N GLY A 245 -43.22 2.37 -21.62
CA GLY A 245 -44.56 2.11 -21.09
C GLY A 245 -44.90 3.02 -19.91
N PHE A 246 -43.96 3.23 -18.99
CA PHE A 246 -44.16 4.12 -17.84
C PHE A 246 -44.23 5.60 -18.25
N ALA A 247 -43.44 6.01 -19.25
CA ALA A 247 -43.50 7.37 -19.80
C ALA A 247 -44.88 7.64 -20.44
N ASP A 248 -45.41 6.69 -21.20
CA ASP A 248 -46.73 6.77 -21.83
C ASP A 248 -47.84 6.87 -20.76
N GLU A 249 -47.80 6.02 -19.73
CA GLU A 249 -48.74 6.07 -18.59
C GLU A 249 -48.70 7.44 -17.88
N ARG A 250 -47.50 7.96 -17.62
CA ARG A 250 -47.32 9.27 -16.97
C ARG A 250 -47.82 10.41 -17.84
N HIS A 251 -47.60 10.34 -19.15
CA HIS A 251 -48.10 11.33 -20.10
C HIS A 251 -49.64 11.32 -20.13
N GLN A 252 -50.26 10.14 -20.21
CA GLN A 252 -51.72 10.00 -20.17
C GLN A 252 -52.32 10.53 -18.86
N ALA A 253 -51.70 10.21 -17.71
CA ALA A 253 -52.12 10.75 -16.42
C ALA A 253 -52.01 12.29 -16.37
N SER A 254 -50.93 12.86 -16.89
CA SER A 254 -50.72 14.30 -16.97
C SER A 254 -51.74 14.98 -17.89
N LEU A 255 -52.08 14.38 -19.05
CA LEU A 255 -53.11 14.89 -19.94
C LEU A 255 -54.48 14.91 -19.28
N LYS A 256 -54.83 13.83 -18.55
CA LYS A 256 -56.09 13.75 -17.81
C LYS A 256 -56.20 14.84 -16.75
N GLU A 257 -55.13 15.08 -16.00
CA GLU A 257 -55.10 16.11 -14.96
C GLU A 257 -55.13 17.52 -15.58
N ALA A 258 -54.36 17.77 -16.64
CA ALA A 258 -54.39 19.04 -17.37
C ALA A 258 -55.78 19.33 -17.94
N ARG A 259 -56.48 18.30 -18.44
CA ARG A 259 -57.86 18.44 -18.92
C ARG A 259 -58.81 18.84 -17.81
N LYS A 260 -58.72 18.17 -16.65
CA LYS A 260 -59.52 18.49 -15.47
C LYS A 260 -59.29 19.95 -15.02
N GLN A 261 -58.04 20.40 -15.01
CA GLN A 261 -57.69 21.77 -14.65
C GLN A 261 -58.23 22.79 -15.67
N PHE A 262 -58.14 22.47 -16.96
CA PHE A 262 -58.69 23.30 -18.02
C PHE A 262 -60.21 23.45 -17.91
N ASP A 263 -60.92 22.34 -17.70
CA ASP A 263 -62.39 22.36 -17.58
C ASP A 263 -62.82 23.15 -16.31
N ALA A 264 -62.08 23.02 -15.20
CA ALA A 264 -62.31 23.82 -13.99
C ALA A 264 -62.03 25.32 -14.19
N ALA A 265 -60.94 25.67 -14.86
CA ALA A 265 -60.61 27.06 -15.18
C ALA A 265 -61.64 27.69 -16.13
N LYS A 266 -62.13 26.91 -17.11
CA LYS A 266 -63.19 27.34 -18.03
C LYS A 266 -64.50 27.60 -17.30
N ALA A 267 -64.91 26.72 -16.39
CA ALA A 267 -66.12 26.92 -15.58
C ALA A 267 -66.02 28.21 -14.74
N LYS A 268 -64.86 28.44 -14.10
CA LYS A 268 -64.60 29.66 -13.32
C LYS A 268 -64.65 30.93 -14.17
N LEU A 269 -64.15 30.90 -15.40
CA LEU A 269 -64.24 32.03 -16.33
C LEU A 269 -65.69 32.36 -16.67
N GLN A 270 -66.51 31.35 -16.96
CA GLN A 270 -67.93 31.53 -17.26
C GLN A 270 -68.72 32.11 -16.08
N GLU A 271 -68.38 31.74 -14.85
CA GLU A 271 -68.97 32.35 -13.64
C GLU A 271 -68.61 33.84 -13.51
N LEU A 272 -67.37 34.22 -13.83
CA LEU A 272 -66.92 35.61 -13.78
C LEU A 272 -67.51 36.46 -14.91
N GLU A 273 -67.72 35.90 -16.10
CA GLU A 273 -68.38 36.59 -17.22
C GLU A 273 -69.90 36.77 -17.00
N ALA A 274 -70.51 35.94 -16.15
CA ALA A 274 -71.93 36.02 -15.79
C ALA A 274 -72.22 36.92 -14.57
N SER A 275 -71.17 37.41 -13.89
CA SER A 275 -71.25 38.34 -12.76
C SER A 275 -71.03 39.79 -13.18
#